data_AF-A0A5K1HDN0-F1
#
_entry.id   AF-A0A5K1HDN0-F1
#
_cell.length_a   1.000
_cell.length_b   1.000
_cell.length_c   1.000
_cell.angle_alpha   90.00
_cell.angle_beta   90.00
_cell.angle_gamma   90.00
#
_symmetry.space_group_name_H-M   'P 1'
#
loop_
_entity.id
_entity.type
_entity.pdbx_description
1 polymer ?
#
loop_
_entity_poly.entity_id
_entity_poly.type
_entity_poly.pdbx_seq_one_letter_code
_entity_poly.pdbx_strand_id
1 'polypeptide(L)'
;MVVTLKKETASIKRTSIEDSFPAFSSQVICLYNELTFNAKCATAIKGGNSALEAFRKEHQGLLSSLTKKCHMTKDELILAKIKSLILDVIHQISLLELLISTNTFTVNSWNWTKQLKFAEEGAGIKIAMANSTFDYTFEYQGNAQKLVYTPLTDKCYLTLTQAMQMGLGGNPYGPAGTGKTESVKALALAFGRQVLVFNCDEGLDFQSMGRIFIGLVKCGAWGCFDEFNRLLEEQL
;
A
#
# COMPACT_ATOMS: atom_id res chain seq x y z
N MET A 1 -2.37 -19.25 6.71
CA MET A 1 -1.84 -18.20 5.81
C MET A 1 -1.51 -16.91 6.55
N VAL A 2 -2.46 -16.25 7.22
CA VAL A 2 -2.21 -15.04 8.06
C VAL A 2 -1.09 -15.25 9.09
N VAL A 3 -1.13 -16.36 9.84
CA VAL A 3 -0.09 -16.72 10.82
C VAL A 3 1.28 -16.92 10.17
N THR A 4 1.31 -17.41 8.93
CA THR A 4 2.54 -17.64 8.18
C THR A 4 3.18 -16.31 7.77
N LEU A 5 2.40 -15.40 7.17
CA LEU A 5 2.90 -14.08 6.77
C LEU A 5 3.41 -13.27 7.97
N LYS A 6 2.70 -13.30 9.11
CA LYS A 6 3.19 -12.67 10.35
C LYS A 6 4.57 -13.21 10.79
N LYS A 7 4.76 -14.53 10.73
CA LYS A 7 6.04 -15.17 11.07
C LYS A 7 7.13 -14.83 10.07
N GLU A 8 6.81 -14.80 8.77
CA GLU A 8 7.75 -14.45 7.70
C GLU A 8 8.20 -12.98 7.80
N THR A 9 7.28 -12.05 8.11
CA THR A 9 7.63 -10.63 8.34
C THR A 9 8.54 -10.46 9.57
N ALA A 10 8.43 -11.34 10.57
CA ALA A 10 9.36 -11.33 11.70
C ALA A 10 10.74 -11.92 11.34
N SER A 11 10.79 -12.94 10.47
CA SER A 11 12.05 -13.64 10.13
C SER A 11 12.91 -12.91 9.09
N ILE A 12 12.31 -12.17 8.16
CA ILE A 12 13.03 -11.42 7.12
C ILE A 12 14.00 -10.37 7.70
N LYS A 13 13.78 -9.90 8.94
CA LYS A 13 14.67 -8.96 9.65
C LYS A 13 16.13 -9.45 9.76
N ARG A 14 16.37 -10.74 9.60
CA ARG A 14 17.69 -11.38 9.69
C ARG A 14 18.41 -11.51 8.34
N THR A 15 17.80 -11.02 7.26
CA THR A 15 18.28 -11.22 5.88
C THR A 15 18.37 -9.88 5.18
N SER A 16 19.37 -9.72 4.30
CA SER A 16 19.44 -8.57 3.42
C SER A 16 18.24 -8.56 2.46
N ILE A 17 17.77 -7.39 2.03
CA ILE A 17 16.69 -7.30 1.04
C ILE A 17 17.06 -8.06 -0.24
N GLU A 18 18.32 -8.00 -0.65
CA GLU A 18 18.80 -8.64 -1.87
C GLU A 18 18.78 -10.16 -1.79
N ASP A 19 19.06 -10.74 -0.63
CA ASP A 19 19.03 -12.20 -0.41
C ASP A 19 17.63 -12.72 -0.06
N SER A 20 16.67 -11.82 0.20
CA SER A 20 15.31 -12.18 0.59
C SER A 20 14.45 -12.68 -0.59
N PHE A 21 14.79 -12.33 -1.83
CA PHE A 21 13.93 -12.62 -3.01
C PHE A 21 13.59 -14.09 -3.23
N PRO A 22 14.51 -15.07 -3.06
CA PRO A 22 14.18 -16.48 -3.22
C PRO A 22 13.35 -17.03 -2.06
N ALA A 23 13.57 -16.52 -0.85
CA ALA A 23 13.02 -17.09 0.39
C ALA A 23 11.65 -16.52 0.78
N PHE A 24 11.33 -15.28 0.39
CA PHE A 24 10.14 -14.57 0.85
C PHE A 24 9.22 -14.16 -0.29
N SER A 25 7.93 -14.04 0.01
CA SER A 25 6.93 -13.51 -0.94
C SER A 25 7.15 -12.02 -1.21
N SER A 26 6.71 -11.51 -2.38
CA SER A 26 6.81 -10.07 -2.69
C SER A 26 6.15 -9.21 -1.61
N GLN A 27 4.99 -9.65 -1.11
CA GLN A 27 4.23 -8.95 -0.07
C GLN A 27 5.05 -8.78 1.21
N VAL A 28 5.75 -9.82 1.69
CA VAL A 28 6.60 -9.75 2.88
C VAL A 28 7.79 -8.81 2.65
N ILE A 29 8.43 -8.91 1.48
CA ILE A 29 9.59 -8.07 1.12
C ILE A 29 9.19 -6.59 1.09
N CYS A 30 8.08 -6.26 0.42
CA CYS A 30 7.61 -4.87 0.33
C CYS A 30 7.16 -4.32 1.68
N LEU A 31 6.43 -5.13 2.47
CA LEU A 31 6.00 -4.72 3.82
C LEU A 31 7.19 -4.46 4.74
N TYR A 32 8.21 -5.33 4.70
CA TYR A 32 9.44 -5.13 5.47
C TYR A 32 10.22 -3.89 5.03
N ASN A 33 10.28 -3.63 3.71
CA ASN A 33 10.86 -2.41 3.16
C ASN A 33 10.13 -1.17 3.69
N GLU A 34 8.80 -1.16 3.65
CA GLU A 34 7.98 -0.06 4.18
C GLU A 34 8.17 0.17 5.68
N LEU A 35 8.19 -0.88 6.50
CA LEU A 35 8.44 -0.76 7.93
C LEU A 35 9.82 -0.14 8.21
N THR A 36 10.84 -0.64 7.53
CA THR A 36 12.22 -0.18 7.69
C THR A 36 12.38 1.26 7.21
N PHE A 37 11.79 1.59 6.07
CA PHE A 37 11.77 2.93 5.52
C PHE A 37 11.10 3.91 6.49
N ASN A 38 9.88 3.60 6.95
CA ASN A 38 9.12 4.49 7.84
C ASN A 38 9.86 4.76 9.16
N ALA A 39 10.45 3.74 9.77
CA ALA A 39 11.23 3.89 11.01
C ALA A 39 12.52 4.73 10.81
N LYS A 40 13.29 4.43 9.76
CA LYS A 40 14.51 5.19 9.43
C LYS A 40 14.19 6.63 9.02
N CYS A 41 13.16 6.83 8.19
CA CYS A 41 12.74 8.16 7.73
C CYS A 41 12.30 9.04 8.91
N ALA A 42 11.51 8.50 9.85
CA ALA A 42 11.11 9.23 11.06
C ALA A 42 12.32 9.66 11.91
N THR A 43 13.39 8.87 11.92
CA THR A 43 14.66 9.21 12.58
C THR A 43 15.43 10.28 11.78
N ALA A 44 15.51 10.14 10.46
CA ALA A 44 16.19 11.08 9.57
C ALA A 44 15.53 12.47 9.58
N ILE A 45 14.20 12.55 9.67
CA ILE A 45 13.45 13.81 9.82
C ILE A 45 13.95 14.60 11.04
N LYS A 46 14.19 13.92 12.17
CA LYS A 46 14.73 14.55 13.39
C LYS A 46 16.20 14.98 13.25
N GLY A 47 16.96 14.30 12.38
CA GLY A 47 18.34 14.64 12.03
C GLY A 47 18.48 15.75 10.98
N GLY A 48 17.37 16.27 10.46
CA GLY A 48 17.33 17.36 9.50
C GLY A 48 17.79 16.99 8.08
N ASN A 49 18.00 18.01 7.24
CA ASN A 49 18.27 17.82 5.80
C ASN A 49 19.52 16.99 5.52
N SER A 50 20.58 17.10 6.35
CA SER A 50 21.79 16.31 6.14
C SER A 50 21.53 14.81 6.32
N ALA A 51 20.74 14.43 7.32
CA ALA A 51 20.35 13.04 7.54
C ALA A 51 19.40 12.53 6.45
N LEU A 52 18.43 13.35 6.01
CA LEU A 52 17.53 13.03 4.91
C LEU A 52 18.30 12.84 3.58
N GLU A 53 19.29 13.68 3.30
CA GLU A 53 20.10 13.58 2.09
C GLU A 53 21.01 12.34 2.10
N ALA A 54 21.58 11.99 3.25
CA ALA A 54 22.31 10.73 3.42
C ALA A 54 21.40 9.52 3.18
N PHE A 55 20.18 9.55 3.73
CA PHE A 55 19.21 8.48 3.57
C PHE A 55 18.69 8.36 2.12
N ARG A 56 18.53 9.49 1.43
CA ARG A 56 18.22 9.54 0.00
C ARG A 56 19.31 8.90 -0.85
N LYS A 57 20.59 9.17 -0.56
CA LYS A 57 21.72 8.54 -1.24
C LYS A 57 21.77 7.02 -1.01
N GLU A 58 21.47 6.55 0.20
CA GLU A 58 21.31 5.11 0.49
C GLU A 58 20.25 4.48 -0.43
N HIS A 59 19.08 5.11 -0.57
CA HIS A 59 18.00 4.62 -1.44
C HIS A 59 18.33 4.66 -2.93
N GLN A 60 19.06 5.68 -3.39
CA GLN A 60 19.56 5.74 -4.77
C GLN A 60 20.57 4.62 -5.06
N GLY A 61 21.41 4.27 -4.07
CA GLY A 61 22.31 3.12 -4.13
C GLY A 61 21.55 1.79 -4.23
N LEU A 62 20.52 1.62 -3.37
CA LEU A 62 19.63 0.46 -3.42
C LEU A 62 18.92 0.33 -4.76
N LEU A 63 18.34 1.41 -5.29
CA LEU A 63 17.70 1.43 -6.61
C LEU A 63 18.65 0.97 -7.71
N SER A 64 19.90 1.46 -7.67
CA SER A 64 20.93 1.08 -8.63
C SER A 64 21.29 -0.41 -8.54
N SER A 65 21.37 -0.96 -7.32
CA SER A 65 21.60 -2.39 -7.10
C SER A 65 20.44 -3.25 -7.61
N LEU A 66 19.20 -2.89 -7.26
CA LEU A 66 17.99 -3.58 -7.69
C LEU A 66 17.84 -3.57 -9.22
N THR A 67 18.14 -2.44 -9.86
CA THR A 67 18.10 -2.32 -11.33
C THR A 67 19.14 -3.22 -12.00
N LYS A 68 20.37 -3.30 -11.47
CA LYS A 68 21.39 -4.25 -11.96
C LYS A 68 20.90 -5.69 -11.82
N LYS A 69 20.36 -6.07 -10.66
CA LYS A 69 19.83 -7.42 -10.41
C LYS A 69 18.65 -7.75 -11.32
N CYS A 70 17.79 -6.77 -11.60
CA CYS A 70 16.68 -6.87 -12.56
C CYS A 70 17.17 -7.26 -13.97
N HIS A 71 18.32 -6.75 -14.41
CA HIS A 71 18.88 -7.10 -15.72
C HIS A 71 19.62 -8.45 -15.72
N MET A 72 20.09 -8.92 -14.57
CA MET A 72 20.86 -10.17 -14.45
C MET A 72 19.97 -11.40 -14.23
N THR A 73 18.79 -11.23 -13.61
CA THR A 73 17.90 -12.36 -13.30
C THR A 73 17.18 -12.88 -14.55
N LYS A 74 17.12 -14.20 -14.70
CA LYS A 74 16.29 -14.89 -15.71
C LYS A 74 14.99 -15.46 -15.13
N ASP A 75 14.87 -15.49 -13.80
CA ASP A 75 13.67 -15.97 -13.11
C ASP A 75 12.59 -14.89 -13.15
N GLU A 76 11.46 -15.19 -13.78
CA GLU A 76 10.32 -14.28 -13.96
C GLU A 76 9.65 -13.90 -12.64
N LEU A 77 9.58 -14.82 -11.67
CA LEU A 77 9.00 -14.56 -10.36
C LEU A 77 9.89 -13.60 -9.57
N ILE A 78 11.19 -13.86 -9.55
CA ILE A 78 12.16 -12.95 -8.91
C ILE A 78 12.16 -11.60 -9.62
N LEU A 79 12.10 -11.57 -10.95
CA LEU A 79 12.00 -10.34 -11.73
C LEU A 79 10.77 -9.52 -11.33
N ALA A 80 9.61 -10.16 -11.20
CA ALA A 80 8.39 -9.49 -10.78
C ALA A 80 8.48 -8.95 -9.34
N LYS A 81 9.10 -9.69 -8.41
CA LYS A 81 9.37 -9.22 -7.04
C LYS A 81 10.28 -7.99 -7.03
N ILE A 82 11.36 -8.00 -7.83
CA ILE A 82 12.30 -6.88 -7.94
C ILE A 82 11.61 -5.65 -8.51
N LYS A 83 10.82 -5.80 -9.58
CA LYS A 83 10.04 -4.70 -10.18
C LYS A 83 9.09 -4.05 -9.18
N SER A 84 8.39 -4.86 -8.39
CA SER A 84 7.50 -4.39 -7.33
C SER A 84 8.25 -3.53 -6.30
N LEU A 85 9.42 -4.00 -5.84
CA LEU A 85 10.24 -3.26 -4.89
C LEU A 85 10.86 -1.99 -5.49
N ILE A 86 11.27 -2.00 -6.77
CA ILE A 86 11.78 -0.82 -7.47
C ILE A 86 10.76 0.31 -7.46
N LEU A 87 9.47 0.00 -7.68
CA LEU A 87 8.40 1.01 -7.64
C LEU A 87 8.28 1.67 -6.26
N ASP A 88 8.39 0.90 -5.17
CA ASP A 88 8.40 1.46 -3.82
C ASP A 88 9.63 2.34 -3.58
N VAL A 89 10.82 1.87 -3.97
CA VAL A 89 12.07 2.63 -3.76
C VAL A 89 12.06 3.94 -4.55
N ILE A 90 11.52 3.97 -5.78
CA ILE A 90 11.35 5.20 -6.55
C ILE A 90 10.43 6.18 -5.81
N HIS A 91 9.28 5.70 -5.32
CA HIS A 91 8.36 6.54 -4.54
C HIS A 91 9.01 7.06 -3.26
N GLN A 92 9.76 6.23 -2.54
CA GLN A 92 10.48 6.59 -1.33
C GLN A 92 11.55 7.66 -1.59
N ILE A 93 12.28 7.58 -2.70
CA ILE A 93 13.23 8.63 -3.12
C ILE A 93 12.49 9.95 -3.37
N SER A 94 11.38 9.93 -4.11
CA SER A 94 10.58 11.13 -4.38
C SER A 94 10.01 11.74 -3.08
N LEU A 95 9.63 10.91 -2.11
CA LEU A 95 9.20 11.39 -0.80
C LEU A 95 10.35 12.05 -0.03
N LEU A 96 11.55 11.48 -0.04
CA LEU A 96 12.72 12.10 0.58
C LEU A 96 13.05 13.45 -0.05
N GLU A 97 12.99 13.57 -1.37
CA GLU A 97 13.15 14.85 -2.09
C GLU A 97 12.09 15.88 -1.69
N LEU A 98 10.84 15.46 -1.52
CA LEU A 98 9.78 16.31 -0.99
C LEU A 98 10.08 16.78 0.44
N LEU A 99 10.52 15.88 1.33
CA LEU A 99 10.81 16.24 2.72
C LEU A 99 11.98 17.21 2.84
N ILE A 100 13.02 17.03 2.01
CA ILE A 100 14.20 17.91 1.94
C ILE A 100 13.81 19.29 1.38
N SER A 101 13.12 19.32 0.24
CA SER A 101 12.73 20.59 -0.41
C SER A 101 11.77 21.43 0.45
N THR A 102 10.97 20.77 1.30
CA THR A 102 10.04 21.43 2.22
C THR A 102 10.60 21.67 3.61
N ASN A 103 11.88 21.37 3.87
CA ASN A 103 12.53 21.53 5.18
C ASN A 103 11.73 20.87 6.32
N THR A 104 11.30 19.62 6.11
CA THR A 104 10.52 18.89 7.11
C THR A 104 11.42 18.35 8.23
N PHE A 105 11.37 19.00 9.40
CA PHE A 105 12.18 18.64 10.58
C PHE A 105 11.40 17.99 11.73
N THR A 106 10.09 17.80 11.54
CA THR A 106 9.23 17.19 12.54
C THR A 106 8.34 16.12 11.93
N VAL A 107 8.17 15.02 12.65
CA VAL A 107 7.27 13.92 12.28
C VAL A 107 5.78 14.32 12.36
N ASN A 108 5.48 15.51 12.86
CA ASN A 108 4.11 16.04 12.84
C ASN A 108 3.83 16.92 11.60
N SER A 109 4.82 17.12 10.72
CA SER A 109 4.66 17.91 9.49
C SER A 109 3.65 17.27 8.55
N TRP A 110 2.78 18.09 7.95
CA TRP A 110 1.78 17.64 6.97
C TRP A 110 2.40 16.81 5.84
N ASN A 111 3.58 17.18 5.34
CA ASN A 111 4.23 16.47 4.24
C ASN A 111 4.59 15.02 4.58
N TRP A 112 4.78 14.72 5.87
CA TRP A 112 5.01 13.38 6.38
C TRP A 112 3.73 12.71 6.87
N THR A 113 2.87 13.43 7.61
CA THR A 113 1.65 12.84 8.18
C THR A 113 0.64 12.43 7.12
N LYS A 114 0.58 13.14 5.98
CA LYS A 114 -0.29 12.80 4.84
C LYS A 114 0.08 11.49 4.11
N GLN A 115 1.29 10.97 4.33
CA GLN A 115 1.73 9.71 3.70
C GLN A 115 1.11 8.50 4.37
N LEU A 116 0.87 7.43 3.60
CA LEU A 116 0.51 6.12 4.15
C LEU A 116 1.76 5.49 4.79
N LYS A 117 1.71 5.21 6.08
CA LYS A 117 2.87 4.75 6.87
C LYS A 117 2.58 3.44 7.57
N PHE A 118 3.62 2.63 7.75
CA PHE A 118 3.57 1.34 8.44
C PHE A 118 4.46 1.37 9.68
N ALA A 119 3.94 0.88 10.80
CA ALA A 119 4.69 0.78 12.04
C ALA A 119 4.37 -0.54 12.76
N GLU A 120 5.37 -1.12 13.41
CA GLU A 120 5.15 -2.25 14.31
C GLU A 120 4.57 -1.74 15.63
N GLU A 121 3.48 -2.36 16.09
CA GLU A 121 2.87 -2.05 17.39
C GLU A 121 2.53 -3.36 18.10
N GLY A 122 3.29 -3.66 19.16
CA GLY A 122 3.18 -4.94 19.88
C GLY A 122 3.44 -6.13 18.96
N ALA A 123 2.44 -7.01 18.82
CA ALA A 123 2.50 -8.20 17.95
C ALA A 123 1.88 -7.97 16.55
N GLY A 124 1.49 -6.73 16.23
CA GLY A 124 0.83 -6.36 14.98
C GLY A 124 1.59 -5.30 14.19
N ILE A 125 1.05 -4.97 13.03
CA ILE A 125 1.49 -3.84 12.21
C ILE A 125 0.30 -2.90 12.07
N LYS A 126 0.53 -1.62 12.39
CA LYS A 126 -0.42 -0.55 12.12
C LYS A 126 -0.10 0.15 10.81
N ILE A 127 -1.17 0.62 10.19
CA ILE A 127 -1.16 1.49 9.03
C ILE A 127 -1.73 2.82 9.48
N ALA A 128 -0.99 3.91 9.24
CA ALA A 128 -1.39 5.24 9.64
C ALA A 128 -1.34 6.21 8.45
N MET A 129 -2.40 7.00 8.29
CA MET A 129 -2.46 8.08 7.30
C MET A 129 -3.22 9.26 7.91
N ALA A 130 -2.57 10.43 7.93
CA ALA A 130 -3.01 11.59 8.71
C ALA A 130 -3.31 11.19 10.17
N ASN A 131 -4.56 11.30 10.61
CA ASN A 131 -5.06 10.94 11.94
C ASN A 131 -5.74 9.55 11.99
N SER A 132 -5.88 8.85 10.85
CA SER A 132 -6.50 7.53 10.79
C SER A 132 -5.49 6.43 11.06
N THR A 133 -5.89 5.40 11.80
CA THR A 133 -5.04 4.24 12.11
C THR A 133 -5.82 2.93 11.94
N PHE A 134 -5.20 1.96 11.26
CA PHE A 134 -5.80 0.67 10.93
C PHE A 134 -4.83 -0.47 11.21
N ASP A 135 -5.36 -1.68 11.38
CA ASP A 135 -4.56 -2.90 11.47
C ASP A 135 -4.24 -3.46 10.08
N TYR A 136 -2.98 -3.82 9.84
CA TYR A 136 -2.60 -4.63 8.70
C TYR A 136 -3.11 -6.06 8.91
N THR A 137 -3.83 -6.61 7.93
CA THR A 137 -4.61 -7.86 8.13
C THR A 137 -3.88 -9.14 7.71
N PHE A 138 -2.75 -9.02 7.02
CA PHE A 138 -1.91 -10.15 6.58
C PHE A 138 -2.66 -11.20 5.73
N GLU A 139 -3.68 -10.80 4.97
CA GLU A 139 -4.24 -11.67 3.94
C GLU A 139 -3.28 -11.69 2.75
N TYR A 140 -2.99 -12.89 2.24
CA TYR A 140 -2.06 -13.05 1.14
C TYR A 140 -2.71 -12.61 -0.17
N GLN A 141 -2.09 -11.66 -0.85
CA GLN A 141 -2.61 -11.07 -2.09
C GLN A 141 -1.83 -11.51 -3.34
N GLY A 142 -0.88 -12.44 -3.20
CA GLY A 142 -0.02 -12.85 -4.30
C GLY A 142 1.01 -11.78 -4.67
N ASN A 143 1.51 -11.86 -5.92
CA ASN A 143 2.42 -10.88 -6.50
C ASN A 143 1.66 -9.98 -7.49
N ALA A 144 0.62 -9.31 -6.99
CA ALA A 144 -0.19 -8.39 -7.78
C ALA A 144 0.68 -7.23 -8.32
N GLN A 145 0.38 -6.78 -9.54
CA GLN A 145 1.08 -5.63 -10.12
C GLN A 145 0.77 -4.37 -9.29
N LYS A 146 1.82 -3.64 -8.91
CA LYS A 146 1.67 -2.39 -8.17
C LYS A 146 1.23 -1.26 -9.08
N LEU A 147 0.31 -0.46 -8.58
CA LEU A 147 -0.04 0.82 -9.18
C LEU A 147 1.11 1.81 -8.96
N VAL A 148 1.42 2.62 -9.97
CA VAL A 148 2.42 3.69 -9.84
C VAL A 148 1.88 4.75 -8.88
N TYR A 149 2.72 5.16 -7.93
CA TYR A 149 2.39 6.22 -6.99
C TYR A 149 2.31 7.56 -7.72
N THR A 150 1.20 8.27 -7.52
CA THR A 150 0.99 9.61 -8.08
C THR A 150 0.31 10.50 -7.04
N PRO A 151 0.43 11.84 -7.14
CA PRO A 151 -0.28 12.75 -6.25
C PRO A 151 -1.81 12.57 -6.27
N LEU A 152 -2.37 12.03 -7.35
CA LEU A 152 -3.80 11.73 -7.43
C LEU A 152 -4.15 10.48 -6.63
N THR A 153 -3.33 9.43 -6.72
CA THR A 153 -3.47 8.21 -5.91
C THR A 153 -3.37 8.53 -4.42
N ASP A 154 -2.42 9.37 -4.02
CA ASP A 154 -2.25 9.77 -2.61
C ASP A 154 -3.48 10.52 -2.07
N LYS A 155 -4.07 11.42 -2.86
CA LYS A 155 -5.31 12.11 -2.50
C LYS A 155 -6.49 11.14 -2.39
N CYS A 156 -6.55 10.14 -3.27
CA CYS A 156 -7.56 9.09 -3.22
C CYS A 156 -7.41 8.30 -1.91
N TYR A 157 -6.19 7.86 -1.57
CA TYR A 157 -5.91 7.12 -0.34
C TYR A 157 -6.24 7.94 0.91
N LEU A 158 -5.87 9.23 0.91
CA LEU A 158 -6.17 10.13 2.02
C LEU A 158 -7.69 10.22 2.23
N THR A 159 -8.45 10.46 1.17
CA THR A 159 -9.91 10.57 1.26
C THR A 159 -10.56 9.27 1.73
N LEU A 160 -10.14 8.13 1.17
CA LEU A 160 -10.67 6.81 1.53
C LEU A 160 -10.36 6.44 2.98
N THR A 161 -9.13 6.68 3.45
CA THR A 161 -8.75 6.40 4.84
C THR A 161 -9.45 7.30 5.84
N GLN A 162 -9.78 8.55 5.48
CA GLN A 162 -10.62 9.41 6.31
C GLN A 162 -12.07 8.93 6.37
N ALA A 163 -12.66 8.58 5.22
CA ALA A 163 -14.01 8.03 5.16
C ALA A 163 -14.15 6.75 5.99
N MET A 164 -13.20 5.83 5.87
CA MET A 164 -13.18 4.58 6.64
C MET A 164 -13.07 4.82 8.15
N GLN A 165 -12.25 5.78 8.59
CA GLN A 165 -12.14 6.15 10.00
C GLN A 165 -13.47 6.65 10.57
N MET A 166 -14.31 7.26 9.73
CA MET A 166 -15.66 7.73 10.07
C MET A 166 -16.75 6.66 9.91
N GLY A 167 -16.40 5.43 9.52
CA GLY A 167 -17.36 4.36 9.24
C GLY A 167 -18.13 4.54 7.92
N LEU A 168 -17.59 5.34 7.00
CA LEU A 168 -18.19 5.62 5.68
C LEU A 168 -17.51 4.82 4.57
N GLY A 169 -18.26 4.58 3.49
CA GLY A 169 -17.70 4.17 2.21
C GLY A 169 -17.07 5.33 1.44
N GLY A 170 -16.41 5.04 0.34
CA GLY A 170 -15.84 6.04 -0.56
C GLY A 170 -16.35 5.88 -1.98
N ASN A 171 -16.51 7.00 -2.68
CA ASN A 171 -16.88 7.03 -4.10
C ASN A 171 -15.81 7.80 -4.91
N PRO A 172 -14.70 7.15 -5.31
CA PRO A 172 -13.76 7.75 -6.25
C PRO A 172 -14.49 8.00 -7.58
N TYR A 173 -14.71 9.27 -7.93
CA TYR A 173 -15.45 9.64 -9.14
C TYR A 173 -14.51 10.11 -10.26
N GLY A 174 -14.81 9.73 -11.50
CA GLY A 174 -14.05 10.11 -12.68
C GLY A 174 -14.37 9.28 -13.93
N PRO A 175 -13.85 9.64 -15.12
CA PRO A 175 -14.10 8.94 -16.37
C PRO A 175 -13.74 7.45 -16.34
N ALA A 176 -14.29 6.68 -17.28
CA ALA A 176 -13.91 5.27 -17.45
C ALA A 176 -12.40 5.15 -17.75
N GLY A 177 -11.75 4.11 -17.20
CA GLY A 177 -10.33 3.84 -17.46
C GLY A 177 -9.33 4.74 -16.71
N THR A 178 -9.76 5.59 -15.76
CA THR A 178 -8.85 6.48 -15.01
C THR A 178 -8.30 5.89 -13.71
N GLY A 179 -8.31 4.56 -13.55
CA GLY A 179 -7.68 3.90 -12.40
C GLY A 179 -8.50 3.93 -11.10
N LYS A 180 -9.82 4.14 -11.15
CA LYS A 180 -10.68 4.23 -9.94
C LYS A 180 -10.65 2.94 -9.13
N THR A 181 -11.05 1.85 -9.77
CA THR A 181 -11.08 0.50 -9.21
C THR A 181 -9.68 0.03 -8.82
N GLU A 182 -8.68 0.36 -9.63
CA GLU A 182 -7.27 0.04 -9.39
C GLU A 182 -6.72 0.76 -8.17
N SER A 183 -7.12 2.02 -7.93
CA SER A 183 -6.73 2.77 -6.73
C SER A 183 -7.31 2.13 -5.46
N VAL A 184 -8.58 1.72 -5.49
CA VAL A 184 -9.20 1.00 -4.36
C VAL A 184 -8.52 -0.35 -4.12
N LYS A 185 -8.23 -1.10 -5.19
CA LYS A 185 -7.49 -2.37 -5.12
C LYS A 185 -6.09 -2.19 -4.54
N ALA A 186 -5.37 -1.17 -4.97
CA ALA A 186 -4.02 -0.90 -4.53
C ALA A 186 -3.98 -0.45 -3.05
N LEU A 187 -4.98 0.30 -2.58
CA LEU A 187 -5.12 0.61 -1.16
C LEU A 187 -5.44 -0.64 -0.33
N ALA A 188 -6.35 -1.50 -0.79
CA ALA A 188 -6.68 -2.76 -0.12
C ALA A 188 -5.45 -3.68 0.00
N LEU A 189 -4.65 -3.76 -1.07
CA LEU A 189 -3.37 -4.48 -1.09
C LEU A 189 -2.40 -3.92 -0.05
N ALA A 190 -2.30 -2.60 0.08
CA ALA A 190 -1.50 -1.94 1.11
C ALA A 190 -1.99 -2.27 2.53
N PHE A 191 -3.29 -2.58 2.70
CA PHE A 191 -3.88 -3.02 3.97
C PHE A 191 -3.74 -4.53 4.22
N GLY A 192 -3.17 -5.24 3.24
CA GLY A 192 -3.09 -6.69 3.24
C GLY A 192 -4.48 -7.33 3.31
N ARG A 193 -5.50 -6.69 2.71
CA ARG A 193 -6.90 -7.10 2.76
C ARG A 193 -7.43 -7.41 1.36
N GLN A 194 -8.20 -8.49 1.24
CA GLN A 194 -8.86 -8.90 0.02
C GLN A 194 -9.95 -7.90 -0.35
N VAL A 195 -9.93 -7.50 -1.62
CA VAL A 195 -11.00 -6.73 -2.26
C VAL A 195 -11.76 -7.63 -3.23
N LEU A 196 -13.09 -7.59 -3.14
CA LEU A 196 -14.02 -8.22 -4.06
C LEU A 196 -14.63 -7.13 -4.92
N VAL A 197 -14.42 -7.23 -6.24
CA VAL A 197 -14.95 -6.25 -7.19
C VAL A 197 -16.19 -6.81 -7.85
N PHE A 198 -17.29 -6.09 -7.70
CA PHE A 198 -18.58 -6.40 -8.30
C PHE A 198 -18.80 -5.40 -9.43
N ASN A 199 -18.93 -5.89 -10.65
CA ASN A 199 -19.35 -5.04 -11.75
C ASN A 199 -20.88 -4.86 -11.65
N CYS A 200 -21.36 -3.65 -11.47
CA CYS A 200 -22.77 -3.35 -11.38
C CYS A 200 -23.37 -3.22 -12.77
N ASP A 201 -24.31 -4.12 -13.09
CA ASP A 201 -25.14 -4.06 -14.28
C ASP A 201 -26.63 -4.03 -13.90
N GLU A 202 -27.50 -3.86 -14.89
CA GLU A 202 -28.95 -3.84 -14.69
C GLU A 202 -29.50 -5.18 -14.14
N GLY A 203 -28.75 -6.27 -14.25
CA GLY A 203 -29.12 -7.59 -13.75
C GLY A 203 -28.88 -7.79 -12.25
N LEU A 204 -28.22 -6.83 -11.58
CA LEU A 204 -27.93 -6.91 -10.15
C LEU A 204 -29.16 -6.53 -9.32
N ASP A 205 -29.95 -7.53 -8.93
CA ASP A 205 -31.16 -7.33 -8.13
C ASP A 205 -30.87 -7.07 -6.64
N PHE A 206 -31.86 -6.50 -5.94
CA PHE A 206 -31.79 -6.20 -4.50
C PHE A 206 -31.41 -7.43 -3.66
N GLN A 207 -31.91 -8.62 -4.02
CA GLN A 207 -31.61 -9.87 -3.32
C GLN A 207 -30.13 -10.26 -3.45
N SER A 208 -29.54 -10.05 -4.63
CA SER A 208 -28.11 -10.27 -4.86
C SER A 208 -27.26 -9.27 -4.10
N MET A 209 -27.63 -7.98 -4.11
CA MET A 209 -26.96 -6.95 -3.31
C MET A 209 -26.98 -7.29 -1.82
N GLY A 210 -28.14 -7.69 -1.29
CA GLY A 210 -28.27 -8.14 0.11
C GLY A 210 -27.35 -9.31 0.45
N ARG A 211 -27.28 -10.34 -0.42
CA ARG A 211 -26.35 -11.47 -0.24
C ARG A 211 -24.89 -11.04 -0.29
N ILE A 212 -24.53 -10.13 -1.20
CA ILE A 212 -23.18 -9.59 -1.32
C ILE A 212 -22.77 -8.87 -0.03
N PHE A 213 -23.62 -7.97 0.48
CA PHE A 213 -23.32 -7.26 1.73
C PHE A 213 -23.20 -8.19 2.94
N ILE A 214 -24.11 -9.16 3.08
CA ILE A 214 -24.00 -10.18 4.13
C ILE A 214 -22.68 -10.94 4.01
N GLY A 215 -22.27 -11.30 2.79
CA GLY A 215 -21.00 -11.94 2.50
C GLY A 215 -19.81 -11.09 2.95
N LEU A 216 -19.75 -9.82 2.51
CA LEU A 216 -18.69 -8.87 2.84
C LEU A 216 -18.53 -8.67 4.36
N VAL A 217 -19.64 -8.53 5.08
CA VAL A 217 -19.64 -8.40 6.54
C VAL A 217 -19.12 -9.69 7.21
N LYS A 218 -19.56 -10.85 6.74
CA LYS A 218 -19.15 -12.15 7.32
C LYS A 218 -17.68 -12.46 7.12
N CYS A 219 -17.11 -12.13 5.95
CA CYS A 219 -15.70 -12.39 5.67
C CYS A 219 -14.78 -11.22 6.04
N GLY A 220 -15.34 -10.03 6.29
CA GLY A 220 -14.54 -8.83 6.51
C GLY A 220 -13.73 -8.42 5.28
N ALA A 221 -14.20 -8.69 4.06
CA ALA A 221 -13.53 -8.23 2.85
C ALA A 221 -13.92 -6.77 2.51
N TRP A 222 -13.14 -6.12 1.64
CA TRP A 222 -13.58 -4.87 1.02
C TRP A 222 -14.43 -5.18 -0.22
N GLY A 223 -15.59 -4.53 -0.32
CA GLY A 223 -16.40 -4.53 -1.54
C GLY A 223 -16.10 -3.30 -2.38
N CYS A 224 -15.79 -3.47 -3.65
CA CYS A 224 -15.70 -2.40 -4.63
C CYS A 224 -16.79 -2.61 -5.68
N PHE A 225 -17.75 -1.71 -5.75
CA PHE A 225 -18.85 -1.78 -6.70
C PHE A 225 -18.50 -0.88 -7.89
N ASP A 226 -18.05 -1.50 -8.97
CA ASP A 226 -17.71 -0.80 -10.21
C ASP A 226 -18.98 -0.46 -11.00
N GLU A 227 -18.96 0.67 -11.70
CA GLU A 227 -20.13 1.18 -12.43
C GLU A 227 -21.42 1.29 -11.58
N PHE A 228 -21.29 1.57 -10.28
CA PHE A 228 -22.39 1.66 -9.31
C PHE A 228 -23.55 2.57 -9.76
N ASN A 229 -23.24 3.60 -10.55
CA ASN A 229 -24.21 4.51 -11.15
C ASN A 229 -25.15 3.86 -12.19
N ARG A 230 -24.97 2.57 -12.50
CA ARG A 230 -25.89 1.79 -13.36
C ARG A 230 -27.00 1.10 -12.59
N LEU A 231 -26.94 1.09 -11.26
CA LEU A 231 -28.01 0.56 -10.43
C LEU A 231 -29.20 1.52 -10.41
N LEU A 232 -30.40 0.97 -10.51
CA LEU A 232 -31.66 1.67 -10.33
C LEU A 232 -31.90 1.97 -8.85
N GLU A 233 -32.68 3.01 -8.55
CA GLU A 233 -33.02 3.37 -7.17
C GLU A 233 -33.72 2.23 -6.42
N GLU A 234 -34.51 1.41 -7.12
CA GLU A 234 -35.22 0.26 -6.54
C GLU A 234 -34.28 -0.92 -6.17
N GLN A 235 -33.03 -0.88 -6.62
CA GLN A 235 -32.00 -1.90 -6.36
C GLN A 235 -31.08 -1.53 -5.17
N LEU A 236 -31.18 -0.30 -4.67
CA LEU A 236 -30.41 0.26 -3.55
C LEU A 236 -31.11 0.03 -2.21
#